data_AF-A0A419KN75-F1
#
_entry.id   AF-A0A419KN75-F1
#
_cell.length_a   1.000
_cell.length_b   1.000
_cell.length_c   1.000
_cell.angle_alpha   90.00
_cell.angle_beta   90.00
_cell.angle_gamma   90.00
#
_symmetry.space_group_name_H-M   'P 1'
#
loop_
_entity.id
_entity.type
_entity.pdbx_description
1 polymer ?
#
loop_
_entity_poly.entity_id
_entity_poly.type
_entity_poly.pdbx_seq_one_letter_code
_entity_poly.pdbx_strand_id
1 'polypeptide(L)'
;MQEKFSCIMVDWNNVYDLCRVVSKEMKDARFKPEVIIGVARGGWYLARVLCDFFLLKDLFSLKMEHWGITATITGAAEMKYGLDDAARNKLRAKRVLIADDLTDTGDSLKLVVEYVKSLGAKDVKTATLHHKTSSSFVPDFYGELITEWRWVIYPWSIHEDVMELVEKVISKGGKWMSSDEIRASLKDEFDFYVPYHLLKEVLENMEFHGKIKSKEEGGEMVWG
;
A
#
# COMPACT_ATOMS: atom_id res chain seq x y z
N MET A 1 0.63 -16.40 19.08
CA MET A 1 -0.36 -15.40 19.48
C MET A 1 -0.15 -14.22 18.55
N GLN A 2 -1.05 -14.01 17.59
CA GLN A 2 -0.92 -12.87 16.68
C GLN A 2 -1.18 -11.62 17.52
N GLU A 3 -0.25 -10.65 17.51
CA GLU A 3 -0.44 -9.41 18.26
C GLU A 3 -1.69 -8.71 17.73
N LYS A 4 -2.55 -8.25 18.66
CA LYS A 4 -3.65 -7.36 18.29
C LYS A 4 -3.05 -6.08 17.70
N PHE A 5 -3.53 -5.66 16.54
CA PHE A 5 -3.10 -4.44 15.88
C PHE A 5 -4.30 -3.64 15.41
N SER A 6 -4.17 -2.32 15.33
CA SER A 6 -5.25 -1.44 14.88
C SER A 6 -5.16 -1.15 13.38
N CYS A 7 -6.31 -1.03 12.72
CA CYS A 7 -6.39 -0.59 11.33
C CYS A 7 -6.87 0.86 11.22
N ILE A 8 -6.43 1.56 10.18
CA ILE A 8 -7.03 2.82 9.73
C ILE A 8 -7.41 2.69 8.26
N MET A 9 -8.60 3.20 7.91
CA MET A 9 -9.05 3.25 6.52
C MET A 9 -8.99 4.68 6.04
N VAL A 10 -8.27 4.92 4.94
CA VAL A 10 -8.19 6.24 4.32
C VAL A 10 -9.06 6.27 3.07
N ASP A 11 -9.66 7.44 2.80
CA ASP A 11 -10.49 7.65 1.61
C ASP A 11 -9.73 8.39 0.50
N TRP A 12 -10.34 8.48 -0.68
CA TRP A 12 -9.72 9.15 -1.84
C TRP A 12 -9.41 10.63 -1.60
N ASN A 13 -10.22 11.33 -0.79
CA ASN A 13 -10.00 12.75 -0.51
C ASN A 13 -8.79 12.92 0.41
N ASN A 14 -8.73 12.14 1.49
CA ASN A 14 -7.61 12.11 2.41
C ASN A 14 -6.29 11.80 1.67
N VAL A 15 -6.27 10.77 0.84
CA VAL A 15 -5.07 10.43 0.06
C VAL A 15 -4.69 11.58 -0.88
N TYR A 16 -5.65 12.20 -1.57
CA TYR A 16 -5.35 13.32 -2.46
C TYR A 16 -4.79 14.53 -1.68
N ASP A 17 -5.26 14.76 -0.45
CA ASP A 17 -4.68 15.75 0.46
C ASP A 17 -3.24 15.42 0.85
N LEU A 18 -2.93 14.16 1.14
CA LEU A 18 -1.56 13.72 1.42
C LEU A 18 -0.64 13.95 0.20
N CYS A 19 -1.13 13.71 -1.03
CA CYS A 19 -0.39 14.09 -2.23
C CYS A 19 -0.09 15.60 -2.30
N ARG A 20 -1.01 16.46 -1.84
CA ARG A 20 -0.80 17.92 -1.78
C ARG A 20 0.27 18.27 -0.75
N VAL A 21 0.27 17.62 0.41
CA VAL A 21 1.30 17.79 1.43
C VAL A 21 2.67 17.42 0.88
N VAL A 22 2.82 16.22 0.29
CA VAL A 22 4.07 15.76 -0.34
C VAL A 22 4.56 16.76 -1.40
N SER A 23 3.66 17.23 -2.27
CA SER A 23 4.01 18.24 -3.29
C SER A 23 4.53 19.54 -2.68
N LYS A 24 3.94 19.95 -1.55
CA LYS A 24 4.39 21.15 -0.83
C LYS A 24 5.78 20.95 -0.26
N GLU A 25 6.06 19.83 0.41
CA GLU A 25 7.39 19.53 0.96
C GLU A 25 8.47 19.52 -0.12
N MET A 26 8.18 18.89 -1.27
CA MET A 26 9.09 18.89 -2.42
C MET A 26 9.40 20.31 -2.92
N LYS A 27 8.38 21.18 -2.99
CA LYS A 27 8.53 22.58 -3.42
C LYS A 27 9.34 23.39 -2.42
N ASP A 28 9.09 23.22 -1.12
CA ASP A 28 9.83 23.88 -0.05
C ASP A 28 11.31 23.47 -0.07
N ALA A 29 11.60 22.20 -0.34
CA ALA A 29 12.95 21.67 -0.54
C ALA A 29 13.59 22.07 -1.88
N ARG A 30 12.86 22.81 -2.75
CA ARG A 30 13.26 23.17 -4.12
C ARG A 30 13.61 21.96 -5.00
N PHE A 31 13.01 20.80 -4.71
CA PHE A 31 13.17 19.60 -5.52
C PHE A 31 12.14 19.56 -6.65
N LYS A 32 12.62 19.61 -7.89
CA LYS A 32 11.79 19.50 -9.10
C LYS A 32 12.17 18.23 -9.87
N PRO A 33 11.40 17.12 -9.77
CA PRO A 33 11.72 15.90 -10.50
C PRO A 33 11.63 16.11 -12.01
N GLU A 34 12.38 15.32 -12.75
CA GLU A 34 12.28 15.19 -14.22
C GLU A 34 11.59 13.89 -14.62
N VAL A 35 11.66 12.88 -13.76
CA VAL A 35 11.02 11.57 -13.95
C VAL A 35 10.44 11.11 -12.61
N ILE A 36 9.27 10.49 -12.64
CA ILE A 36 8.68 9.83 -11.47
C ILE A 36 8.63 8.32 -11.71
N ILE A 37 8.97 7.55 -10.68
CA ILE A 37 8.83 6.09 -10.66
C ILE A 37 7.84 5.73 -9.56
N GLY A 38 6.71 5.12 -9.92
CA GLY A 38 5.81 4.51 -8.95
C GLY A 38 6.28 3.10 -8.58
N VAL A 39 6.45 2.83 -7.29
CA VAL A 39 6.67 1.47 -6.79
C VAL A 39 5.36 0.71 -6.88
N ALA A 40 5.32 -0.33 -7.70
CA ALA A 40 4.08 -1.03 -8.01
C ALA A 40 3.74 -2.04 -6.91
N ARG A 41 2.49 -2.09 -6.45
CA ARG A 41 1.31 -1.39 -7.01
C ARG A 41 0.94 -0.12 -6.24
N GLY A 42 1.26 -0.06 -4.95
CA GLY A 42 0.81 0.97 -4.00
C GLY A 42 1.18 2.40 -4.42
N GLY A 43 2.43 2.61 -4.82
CA GLY A 43 2.94 3.91 -5.24
C GLY A 43 2.31 4.52 -6.49
N TRP A 44 1.49 3.78 -7.26
CA TRP A 44 0.91 4.27 -8.51
C TRP A 44 0.05 5.53 -8.32
N TYR A 45 -0.74 5.59 -7.25
CA TYR A 45 -1.62 6.73 -7.02
C TYR A 45 -0.83 8.01 -6.78
N LEU A 46 0.09 7.97 -5.80
CA LEU A 46 0.96 9.10 -5.49
C LEU A 46 1.79 9.51 -6.72
N ALA A 47 2.40 8.54 -7.41
CA ALA A 47 3.20 8.82 -8.60
C ALA A 47 2.39 9.53 -9.69
N ARG A 48 1.16 9.05 -9.95
CA ARG A 48 0.30 9.68 -10.96
C ARG A 48 -0.12 11.08 -10.54
N VAL A 49 -0.57 11.29 -9.30
CA VAL A 49 -0.99 12.63 -8.85
C VAL A 49 0.18 13.62 -8.88
N LEU A 50 1.38 13.21 -8.47
CA LEU A 50 2.56 14.07 -8.55
C LEU A 50 2.98 14.39 -9.99
N CYS A 51 2.81 13.47 -10.95
CA CYS A 51 2.99 13.80 -12.36
C CYS A 51 2.06 14.93 -12.83
N ASP A 52 0.82 14.95 -12.32
CA ASP A 52 -0.11 16.05 -12.59
C ASP A 52 0.37 17.37 -11.97
N PHE A 53 0.70 17.36 -10.68
CA PHE A 53 1.13 18.55 -9.95
C PHE A 53 2.44 19.18 -10.48
N PHE A 54 3.33 18.38 -11.05
CA PHE A 54 4.60 18.83 -11.62
C PHE A 54 4.61 18.87 -13.16
N LEU A 55 3.47 18.62 -13.81
CA LEU A 55 3.30 18.62 -15.27
C LEU A 55 4.29 17.69 -16.00
N LEU A 56 4.54 16.51 -15.42
CA LEU A 56 5.44 15.50 -15.96
C LEU A 56 4.67 14.43 -16.72
N LYS A 57 5.21 14.04 -17.88
CA LYS A 57 4.69 12.94 -18.69
C LYS A 57 5.48 11.63 -18.52
N ASP A 58 6.74 11.76 -18.09
CA ASP A 58 7.64 10.62 -17.88
C ASP A 58 7.35 9.96 -16.52
N LEU A 59 6.49 8.94 -16.55
CA LEU A 59 6.12 8.09 -15.42
C LEU A 59 6.50 6.64 -15.72
N PHE A 60 7.33 6.05 -14.86
CA PHE A 60 7.67 4.63 -14.92
C PHE A 60 7.12 3.90 -13.71
N SER A 61 7.10 2.57 -13.80
CA SER A 61 6.63 1.69 -12.73
C SER A 61 7.65 0.59 -12.49
N LEU A 62 7.95 0.30 -11.23
CA LEU A 62 8.83 -0.80 -10.83
C LEU A 62 8.10 -1.74 -9.88
N LYS A 63 7.96 -3.01 -10.28
CA LYS A 63 7.29 -4.03 -9.45
C LYS A 63 8.28 -4.64 -8.46
N MET A 64 7.98 -4.45 -7.17
CA MET A 64 8.63 -5.15 -6.06
C MET A 64 7.75 -6.31 -5.59
N GLU A 65 8.38 -7.43 -5.23
CA GLU A 65 7.74 -8.53 -4.52
C GLU A 65 8.46 -8.75 -3.19
N HIS A 66 7.68 -8.89 -2.12
CA HIS A 66 8.16 -9.40 -0.84
C HIS A 66 7.94 -10.91 -0.84
N TRP A 67 9.01 -11.71 -0.89
CA TRP A 67 8.90 -13.14 -0.65
C TRP A 67 9.08 -13.41 0.83
N GLY A 68 8.01 -13.79 1.54
CA GLY A 68 8.14 -14.24 2.93
C GLY A 68 6.84 -14.46 3.71
N ILE A 69 6.22 -15.64 3.56
CA ILE A 69 5.49 -16.28 4.69
C ILE A 69 6.03 -17.71 4.96
N THR A 70 6.78 -18.33 4.05
CA THR A 70 7.25 -19.73 4.25
C THR A 70 8.71 -20.06 3.87
N ALA A 71 9.54 -19.09 3.48
CA ALA A 71 10.98 -19.35 3.33
C ALA A 71 11.80 -18.12 3.72
N THR A 72 12.71 -18.33 4.68
CA THR A 72 13.68 -17.38 5.24
C THR A 72 13.13 -16.23 6.09
N ILE A 73 13.60 -16.21 7.34
CA ILE A 73 13.38 -15.25 8.43
C ILE A 73 13.95 -13.84 8.10
N THR A 74 14.26 -13.56 6.83
CA THR A 74 14.83 -12.27 6.38
C THR A 74 13.94 -11.48 5.42
N GLY A 75 12.82 -12.03 4.91
CA GLY A 75 11.77 -11.28 4.21
C GLY A 75 12.24 -10.24 3.18
N ALA A 76 13.30 -10.54 2.43
CA ALA A 76 13.92 -9.56 1.54
C ALA A 76 12.99 -9.24 0.36
N ALA A 77 12.83 -7.95 0.05
CA ALA A 77 12.17 -7.52 -1.18
C ALA A 77 13.08 -7.86 -2.38
N GLU A 78 12.49 -8.22 -3.51
CA GLU A 78 13.20 -8.45 -4.78
C GLU A 78 12.50 -7.74 -5.95
N MET A 79 13.30 -7.32 -6.93
CA MET A 79 12.79 -6.69 -8.15
C MET A 79 12.38 -7.77 -9.16
N LYS A 80 11.08 -7.87 -9.46
CA LYS A 80 10.56 -8.90 -10.37
C LYS A 80 10.86 -8.62 -11.84
N TYR A 81 10.70 -7.36 -12.25
CA TYR A 81 10.91 -6.90 -13.63
C TYR A 81 11.68 -5.58 -13.60
N GLY A 82 12.90 -5.61 -14.12
CA GLY A 82 13.69 -4.40 -14.32
C GLY A 82 13.16 -3.55 -15.49
N LEU A 83 13.65 -2.32 -15.58
CA LEU A 83 13.38 -1.44 -16.72
C LEU A 83 14.09 -1.95 -17.97
N ASP A 84 13.48 -1.72 -19.14
CA ASP A 84 14.13 -1.92 -20.44
C ASP A 84 15.21 -0.85 -20.72
N ASP A 85 15.99 -1.04 -21.78
CA ASP A 85 17.10 -0.13 -22.10
C ASP A 85 16.64 1.29 -22.43
N ALA A 86 15.46 1.45 -23.02
CA ALA A 86 14.91 2.77 -23.34
C ALA A 86 14.58 3.55 -22.05
N ALA A 87 13.91 2.89 -21.10
CA ALA A 87 13.59 3.44 -19.79
C ALA A 87 14.86 3.72 -18.97
N ARG A 88 15.85 2.82 -18.97
CA ARG A 88 17.15 3.05 -18.30
C ARG A 88 17.85 4.28 -18.85
N ASN A 89 17.90 4.44 -20.17
CA ASN A 89 18.50 5.61 -20.82
C ASN A 89 17.77 6.90 -20.46
N LYS A 90 16.44 6.85 -20.28
CA LYS A 90 15.64 8.01 -19.86
C LYS A 90 15.98 8.48 -18.44
N LEU A 91 16.40 7.58 -17.55
CA LEU A 91 16.73 7.90 -16.15
C LEU A 91 18.14 8.48 -15.97
N ARG A 92 19.07 8.22 -16.89
CA ARG A 92 20.46 8.67 -16.78
C ARG A 92 20.55 10.20 -16.66
N ALA A 93 21.33 10.65 -15.69
CA ALA A 93 21.56 12.06 -15.37
C ALA A 93 20.30 12.87 -15.01
N LYS A 94 19.18 12.22 -14.70
CA LYS A 94 17.93 12.86 -14.29
C LYS A 94 17.78 12.98 -12.78
N ARG A 95 16.99 13.97 -12.37
CA ARG A 95 16.39 14.02 -11.02
C ARG A 95 15.17 13.11 -11.01
N VAL A 96 15.21 12.06 -10.22
CA VAL A 96 14.18 11.02 -10.17
C VAL A 96 13.49 11.05 -8.80
N LEU A 97 12.16 11.08 -8.81
CA LEU A 97 11.36 10.81 -7.62
C LEU A 97 10.86 9.37 -7.65
N ILE A 98 11.11 8.62 -6.60
CA ILE A 98 10.50 7.31 -6.35
C ILE A 98 9.33 7.53 -5.41
N ALA A 99 8.14 7.11 -5.81
CA ALA A 99 6.91 7.27 -5.05
C ALA A 99 6.36 5.90 -4.64
N ASP A 100 6.04 5.73 -3.36
CA ASP A 100 5.32 4.58 -2.81
C ASP A 100 4.11 5.04 -2.00
N ASP A 101 3.18 4.17 -1.63
CA ASP A 101 2.07 4.57 -0.75
C ASP A 101 2.53 4.73 0.70
N LEU A 102 3.35 3.81 1.20
CA LEU A 102 3.69 3.73 2.62
C LEU A 102 5.10 3.18 2.82
N THR A 103 5.81 3.68 3.84
CA THR A 103 7.00 2.99 4.36
C THR A 103 6.67 2.26 5.66
N ASP A 104 6.63 0.93 5.63
CA ASP A 104 6.55 0.10 6.84
C ASP A 104 7.95 -0.24 7.35
N THR A 105 8.64 -1.25 6.78
CA THR A 105 10.06 -1.53 7.09
C THR A 105 11.02 -0.63 6.33
N GLY A 106 10.61 -0.21 5.12
CA GLY A 106 11.37 0.63 4.19
C GLY A 106 12.19 -0.13 3.15
N ASP A 107 12.17 -1.46 3.16
CA ASP A 107 13.11 -2.26 2.36
C ASP A 107 12.85 -2.18 0.85
N SER A 108 11.58 -2.09 0.44
CA SER A 108 11.22 -1.88 -0.97
C SER A 108 11.81 -0.59 -1.52
N LEU A 109 11.65 0.53 -0.81
CA LEU A 109 12.21 1.81 -1.24
C LEU A 109 13.74 1.78 -1.30
N LYS A 110 14.42 1.15 -0.32
CA LYS A 110 15.89 1.02 -0.34
C LYS A 110 16.38 0.37 -1.63
N LEU A 111 15.80 -0.77 -2.02
CA LEU A 111 16.18 -1.49 -3.23
C LEU A 111 15.88 -0.70 -4.50
N VAL A 112 14.73 0.00 -4.55
CA VAL A 112 14.40 0.85 -5.69
C VAL A 112 15.42 1.99 -5.82
N VAL A 113 15.78 2.63 -4.71
CA VAL A 113 16.77 3.70 -4.67
C VAL A 113 18.13 3.21 -5.17
N GLU A 114 18.60 2.06 -4.67
CA GLU A 114 19.87 1.46 -5.08
C GLU A 114 19.87 1.11 -6.57
N TYR A 115 18.81 0.47 -7.05
CA TYR A 115 18.66 0.16 -8.47
C TYR A 115 18.69 1.41 -9.34
N VAL A 116 17.87 2.42 -9.04
CA VAL A 116 17.77 3.65 -9.84
C VAL A 116 19.08 4.44 -9.81
N LYS A 117 19.77 4.49 -8.67
CA LYS A 117 21.12 5.07 -8.59
C LYS A 117 22.12 4.32 -9.47
N SER A 118 22.07 2.99 -9.50
CA SER A 118 22.96 2.17 -10.35
C SER A 118 22.77 2.44 -11.86
N LEU A 119 21.60 2.93 -12.27
CA LEU A 119 21.32 3.34 -13.65
C LEU A 119 21.92 4.71 -14.03
N GLY A 120 22.56 5.40 -13.09
CA GLY A 120 23.22 6.68 -13.32
C GLY A 120 22.28 7.89 -13.22
N ALA A 121 21.19 7.79 -12.46
CA ALA A 121 20.38 8.95 -12.09
C ALA A 121 21.24 9.99 -11.33
N LYS A 122 21.00 11.29 -11.59
CA LYS A 122 21.79 12.39 -11.01
C LYS A 122 21.43 12.67 -9.55
N ASP A 123 20.15 12.61 -9.25
CA ASP A 123 19.60 12.87 -7.92
C ASP A 123 18.38 11.99 -7.74
N VAL A 124 18.31 11.24 -6.65
CA VAL A 124 17.24 10.28 -6.39
C VAL A 124 16.64 10.62 -5.05
N LYS A 125 15.34 10.94 -5.07
CA LYS A 125 14.54 11.26 -3.90
C LYS A 125 13.35 10.33 -3.79
N THR A 126 12.83 10.19 -2.57
CA THR A 126 11.72 9.30 -2.24
C THR A 126 10.55 10.08 -1.66
N ALA A 127 9.33 9.63 -1.95
CA ALA A 127 8.10 10.19 -1.38
C ALA A 127 7.11 9.08 -1.04
N THR A 128 6.40 9.22 0.08
CA THR A 128 5.27 8.35 0.43
C THR A 128 4.05 9.13 0.91
N LEU A 129 2.86 8.50 0.90
CA LEU A 129 1.68 9.10 1.52
C LEU A 129 1.82 9.03 3.05
N HIS A 130 2.17 7.86 3.56
CA HIS A 130 2.40 7.64 4.98
C HIS A 130 3.83 7.16 5.26
N HIS A 131 4.40 7.60 6.36
CA HIS A 131 5.67 7.11 6.89
C HIS A 131 5.47 6.61 8.32
N LYS A 132 5.82 5.36 8.62
CA LYS A 132 5.78 4.83 9.99
C LYS A 132 7.12 5.05 10.68
N THR A 133 7.09 5.50 11.94
CA THR A 133 8.30 5.67 12.77
C THR A 133 9.07 4.37 13.03
N SER A 134 8.40 3.21 12.88
CA SER A 134 9.03 1.88 12.93
C SER A 134 9.92 1.58 11.72
N SER A 135 9.86 2.40 10.68
CA SER A 135 10.64 2.20 9.47
C SER A 135 12.11 2.53 9.67
N SER A 136 12.98 1.65 9.20
CA SER A 136 14.42 1.89 9.19
C SER A 136 14.87 2.79 8.03
N PHE A 137 13.97 3.07 7.08
CA PHE A 137 14.18 4.00 5.97
C PHE A 137 13.23 5.18 6.12
N VAL A 138 13.80 6.39 6.13
CA VAL A 138 13.01 7.63 6.15
C VAL A 138 12.93 8.16 4.72
N PRO A 139 11.73 8.28 4.12
CA PRO A 139 11.60 8.89 2.81
C PRO A 139 11.94 10.39 2.88
N ASP A 140 12.42 10.95 1.76
CA ASP A 140 12.79 12.37 1.72
C ASP A 140 11.57 13.29 1.92
N PHE A 141 10.37 12.83 1.54
CA PHE A 141 9.09 13.53 1.67
C PHE A 141 8.00 12.55 2.11
N TYR A 142 7.07 12.98 2.94
CA TYR A 142 5.90 12.17 3.31
C TYR A 142 4.67 13.02 3.63
N GLY A 143 3.48 12.50 3.35
CA GLY A 143 2.23 13.21 3.62
C GLY A 143 1.90 13.25 5.12
N GLU A 144 2.00 12.10 5.78
CA GLU A 144 1.69 11.94 7.19
C GLU A 144 2.67 11.01 7.90
N LEU A 145 3.05 11.38 9.12
CA LEU A 145 3.85 10.55 10.02
C LEU A 145 2.94 9.74 10.94
N ILE A 146 3.04 8.42 10.86
CA ILE A 146 2.36 7.48 11.74
C ILE A 146 3.32 7.09 12.88
N THR A 147 3.05 7.59 14.09
CA THR A 147 3.90 7.39 15.27
C THR A 147 3.65 6.08 16.00
N GLU A 148 2.43 5.55 15.90
CA GLU A 148 2.01 4.25 16.45
C GLU A 148 1.64 3.34 15.29
N TRP A 149 2.18 2.11 15.27
CA TRP A 149 1.97 1.21 14.14
C TRP A 149 0.47 0.90 13.94
N ARG A 150 -0.03 1.15 12.73
CA ARG A 150 -1.38 0.81 12.29
C ARG A 150 -1.34 0.20 10.90
N TRP A 151 -2.24 -0.74 10.61
CA TRP A 151 -2.45 -1.22 9.25
C TRP A 151 -3.25 -0.19 8.47
N VAL A 152 -2.67 0.38 7.42
CA VAL A 152 -3.33 1.40 6.59
C VAL A 152 -4.02 0.72 5.43
N ILE A 153 -5.34 0.85 5.36
CA ILE A 153 -6.17 0.30 4.28
C ILE A 153 -6.47 1.43 3.30
N TYR A 154 -5.90 1.33 2.09
CA TYR A 154 -6.07 2.32 1.04
C TYR A 154 -7.28 2.00 0.15
N PRO A 155 -7.85 3.01 -0.54
CA PRO A 155 -8.97 2.79 -1.46
C PRO A 155 -8.69 1.77 -2.58
N TRP A 156 -7.42 1.65 -3.02
CA TRP A 156 -7.00 0.71 -4.05
C TRP A 156 -6.63 -0.68 -3.51
N SER A 157 -6.63 -0.89 -2.19
CA SER A 157 -6.29 -2.16 -1.55
C SER A 157 -7.42 -2.75 -0.70
N ILE A 158 -8.60 -2.10 -0.63
CA ILE A 158 -9.74 -2.54 0.18
C ILE A 158 -10.04 -4.03 0.03
N HIS A 159 -10.17 -4.53 -1.19
CA HIS A 159 -10.51 -5.94 -1.40
C HIS A 159 -9.43 -6.89 -0.91
N GLU A 160 -8.15 -6.53 -1.03
CA GLU A 160 -7.04 -7.36 -0.58
C GLU A 160 -6.94 -7.33 0.95
N ASP A 161 -6.94 -6.13 1.54
CA ASP A 161 -6.77 -5.93 2.97
C ASP A 161 -7.96 -6.47 3.77
N VAL A 162 -9.19 -6.11 3.38
CA VAL A 162 -10.39 -6.54 4.13
C VAL A 162 -10.59 -8.04 3.99
N MET A 163 -10.28 -8.64 2.83
CA MET A 163 -10.29 -10.09 2.66
C MET A 163 -9.35 -10.78 3.66
N GLU A 164 -8.12 -10.29 3.80
CA GLU A 164 -7.15 -10.86 4.75
C GLU A 164 -7.67 -10.79 6.19
N LEU A 165 -8.26 -9.66 6.59
CA LEU A 165 -8.82 -9.50 7.93
C LEU A 165 -10.05 -10.40 8.16
N VAL A 166 -10.91 -10.53 7.16
CA VAL A 166 -12.09 -11.42 7.21
C VAL A 166 -11.67 -12.89 7.29
N GLU A 167 -10.68 -13.33 6.51
CA GLU A 167 -10.15 -14.70 6.59
C GLU A 167 -9.62 -15.01 8.00
N LYS A 168 -8.92 -14.07 8.65
CA LYS A 168 -8.47 -14.20 10.05
C LYS A 168 -9.64 -14.33 11.02
N VAL A 169 -10.71 -13.55 10.83
CA VAL A 169 -11.92 -13.60 11.67
C VAL A 169 -12.66 -14.93 11.51
N ILE A 170 -12.94 -15.36 10.28
CA ILE A 170 -13.70 -16.59 10.00
C ILE A 170 -12.91 -17.82 10.47
N SER A 171 -11.62 -17.89 10.17
CA SER A 171 -10.76 -19.02 10.59
C SER A 171 -10.65 -19.13 12.12
N LYS A 172 -10.60 -18.01 12.84
CA LYS A 172 -10.58 -17.99 14.31
C LYS A 172 -11.93 -18.37 14.92
N GLY A 173 -13.04 -17.96 14.30
CA GLY A 173 -14.39 -18.26 14.77
C GLY A 173 -14.75 -19.73 14.66
N GLY A 174 -14.23 -20.44 13.65
CA GLY A 174 -14.48 -21.87 13.44
C GLY A 174 -15.96 -22.20 13.17
N LYS A 175 -16.76 -21.20 12.80
CA LYS A 175 -18.20 -21.30 12.54
C LYS A 175 -18.58 -20.42 11.36
N TRP A 176 -19.75 -20.69 10.78
CA TRP A 176 -20.38 -19.77 9.84
C TRP A 176 -20.77 -18.48 10.57
N MET A 177 -20.51 -17.33 9.96
CA MET A 177 -20.71 -16.03 10.58
C MET A 177 -21.61 -15.14 9.73
N SER A 178 -22.55 -14.43 10.36
CA SER A 178 -23.29 -13.36 9.67
C SER A 178 -22.38 -12.16 9.42
N SER A 179 -22.79 -11.27 8.51
CA SER A 179 -22.08 -10.01 8.27
C SER A 179 -21.92 -9.17 9.55
N ASP A 180 -22.89 -9.23 10.46
CA ASP A 180 -22.84 -8.51 11.75
C ASP A 180 -21.77 -9.09 12.68
N GLU A 181 -21.70 -10.42 12.78
CA GLU A 181 -20.68 -11.09 13.58
C GLU A 181 -19.27 -10.84 13.04
N ILE A 182 -19.11 -10.81 11.71
CA ILE A 182 -17.83 -10.49 11.07
C ILE A 182 -17.43 -9.06 11.42
N ARG A 183 -18.34 -8.08 11.29
CA ARG A 183 -18.06 -6.67 11.64
C ARG A 183 -17.69 -6.50 13.10
N ALA A 184 -18.43 -7.14 14.01
CA ALA A 184 -18.15 -7.10 15.43
C ALA A 184 -16.75 -7.65 15.73
N SER A 185 -16.39 -8.77 15.11
CA SER A 185 -15.07 -9.39 15.27
C SER A 185 -13.94 -8.53 14.69
N LEU A 186 -14.14 -7.90 13.51
CA LEU A 186 -13.17 -6.97 12.93
C LEU A 186 -12.91 -5.78 13.86
N LYS A 187 -13.96 -5.25 14.49
CA LYS A 187 -13.84 -4.19 15.50
C LYS A 187 -13.08 -4.67 16.74
N ASP A 188 -13.42 -5.82 17.29
CA ASP A 188 -12.85 -6.30 18.56
C ASP A 188 -11.39 -6.80 18.44
N GLU A 189 -11.02 -7.31 17.28
CA GLU A 189 -9.68 -7.84 17.01
C GLU A 189 -8.74 -6.79 16.42
N PHE A 190 -9.26 -5.88 15.57
CA PHE A 190 -8.43 -4.97 14.78
C PHE A 190 -8.78 -3.47 14.93
N ASP A 191 -9.68 -3.10 15.84
CA ASP A 191 -10.24 -1.74 15.95
C ASP A 191 -10.72 -1.19 14.59
N PHE A 192 -11.24 -2.08 13.74
CA PHE A 192 -11.53 -1.79 12.34
C PHE A 192 -13.04 -1.70 12.07
N TYR A 193 -13.46 -0.53 11.61
CA TYR A 193 -14.85 -0.25 11.24
C TYR A 193 -15.01 -0.24 9.72
N VAL A 194 -15.56 -1.32 9.17
CA VAL A 194 -15.91 -1.43 7.75
C VAL A 194 -17.39 -1.05 7.52
N PRO A 195 -17.76 -0.28 6.49
CA PRO A 195 -19.18 -0.07 6.11
C PRO A 195 -19.86 -1.35 5.59
N TYR A 196 -21.18 -1.45 5.73
CA TYR A 196 -21.92 -2.68 5.36
C TYR A 196 -21.82 -3.01 3.88
N HIS A 197 -22.02 -2.00 3.03
CA HIS A 197 -21.92 -2.17 1.58
C HIS A 197 -20.53 -2.65 1.17
N LEU A 198 -19.48 -2.09 1.77
CA LEU A 198 -18.10 -2.45 1.46
C LEU A 198 -17.78 -3.88 1.91
N LEU A 199 -18.18 -4.26 3.11
CA LEU A 199 -18.00 -5.63 3.59
C LEU A 199 -18.74 -6.62 2.69
N LYS A 200 -19.98 -6.31 2.30
CA LYS A 200 -20.77 -7.14 1.40
C LYS A 200 -20.05 -7.34 0.05
N GLU A 201 -19.59 -6.26 -0.58
CA GLU A 201 -18.81 -6.32 -1.82
C GLU A 201 -17.55 -7.20 -1.68
N VAL A 202 -16.85 -7.10 -0.56
CA VAL A 202 -15.67 -7.93 -0.28
C VAL A 202 -16.05 -9.41 -0.12
N LEU A 203 -17.09 -9.72 0.65
CA LEU A 203 -17.54 -11.10 0.89
C LEU A 203 -18.03 -11.78 -0.39
N GLU A 204 -18.82 -11.07 -1.21
CA GLU A 204 -19.27 -11.55 -2.53
C GLU A 204 -18.07 -11.80 -3.46
N ASN A 205 -17.07 -10.92 -3.44
CA ASN A 205 -15.84 -11.11 -4.21
C ASN A 205 -15.02 -12.31 -3.71
N MET A 206 -14.95 -12.52 -2.39
CA MET A 206 -14.29 -13.69 -1.79
C MET A 206 -14.98 -14.99 -2.21
N GLU A 207 -16.31 -15.04 -2.17
CA GLU A 207 -17.08 -16.20 -2.63
C GLU A 207 -16.89 -16.45 -4.13
N PHE A 208 -16.95 -15.41 -4.96
CA PHE A 208 -16.69 -15.51 -6.40
C PHE A 208 -15.33 -16.16 -6.70
N HIS A 209 -14.31 -15.84 -5.91
CA HIS A 209 -12.98 -16.42 -6.02
C HIS A 209 -12.80 -17.75 -5.26
N GLY A 210 -13.87 -18.31 -4.68
CA GLY A 210 -13.86 -19.58 -3.97
C GLY A 210 -13.05 -19.57 -2.67
N LYS A 211 -12.82 -18.39 -2.08
CA LYS A 211 -12.09 -18.22 -0.82
C LYS A 211 -12.93 -18.58 0.40
N ILE A 212 -14.22 -18.28 0.31
CA ILE A 212 -15.25 -18.62 1.30
C ILE A 212 -16.48 -19.15 0.57
N LYS A 213 -17.44 -19.64 1.33
CA LYS A 213 -18.76 -20.03 0.85
C LYS A 213 -19.82 -19.21 1.59
N SER A 214 -20.98 -19.04 0.98
CA SER A 214 -22.18 -18.53 1.64
C SER A 214 -23.27 -19.60 1.74
N LYS A 215 -24.19 -19.42 2.69
CA LYS A 215 -25.47 -20.15 2.78
C LYS A 215 -26.49 -19.30 3.55
N GLU A 216 -27.76 -19.61 3.36
CA GLU A 216 -28.83 -19.01 4.16
C GLU A 216 -29.03 -19.79 5.47
N GLU A 217 -29.01 -19.10 6.61
CA GLU A 217 -29.26 -19.66 7.94
C GLU A 217 -30.12 -18.67 8.74
N GLY A 218 -31.29 -19.10 9.21
CA GLY A 218 -32.18 -18.24 10.01
C GLY A 218 -32.77 -17.03 9.27
N GLY A 219 -32.78 -17.03 7.93
CA GLY A 219 -33.22 -15.90 7.10
C GLY A 219 -32.13 -14.86 6.83
N GLU A 220 -30.89 -15.14 7.23
CA GLU A 220 -29.72 -14.30 6.98
C GLU A 220 -28.66 -15.06 6.18
N MET A 221 -27.84 -14.31 5.43
CA MET A 221 -26.69 -14.89 4.74
C MET A 221 -25.52 -15.00 5.70
N VAL A 222 -24.97 -16.20 5.82
CA VAL A 222 -23.80 -16.50 6.65
C VAL A 222 -22.64 -17.00 5.79
N TRP A 223 -21.42 -16.73 6.22
CA TRP A 223 -20.19 -16.95 5.47
C TRP A 223 -19.24 -17.89 6.24
N GLY A 224 -18.56 -18.78 5.53
CA GLY A 224 -17.67 -19.78 6.14
C GLY A 224 -16.66 -20.38 5.17
#